data_AF-A0A7S0C854-F1
#
_entry.id   AF-A0A7S0C854-F1
#
_cell.length_a   1.000
_cell.length_b   1.000
_cell.length_c   1.000
_cell.angle_alpha   90.00
_cell.angle_beta   90.00
_cell.angle_gamma   90.00
#
_symmetry.space_group_name_H-M   'P 1'
#
loop_
_entity.id
_entity.type
_entity.pdbx_description
1 polymer ?
#
loop_
_entity_poly.entity_id
_entity_poly.type
_entity_poly.pdbx_seq_one_letter_code
_entity_poly.pdbx_strand_id
1 'polypeptide(L)'
;DRGGTCTSKHVMKRLFTFPYESEELKCWGEFYEVVYTGELKDVVIQTEEVQELLSLSISDILQMSLTNPEEWMPDGVYALCLYRQYTRDQETKSRFHSNPTSRYQLRLKPLVLFFDCDDCLYFDNWTIVNALIERVEQVCIGRGLKPGEAYELYKEYGTVLKGMIAKGYLEDTDQAKGDYLEAVHDIPIHDYLSTDLKLRKLLCSMDPTIPKYVFTAGIKSHAERCLTALGIQDLFVGIIDVKACGYESKNSRAAFQTAMRVSSVEDPRRCVFFDDCVKNLKTANEMGWRGILVGRKNRYTGGVIVCEDAENDINCIHDIPLVFPELFKQHTMDE
;
A
#
# COMPACT_ATOMS: atom_id res chain seq x y z
N ASP A 1 -19.68 -36.86 16.52
CA ASP A 1 -19.65 -38.15 15.80
C ASP A 1 -19.82 -37.93 14.30
N ARG A 2 -18.98 -38.65 13.55
CA ARG A 2 -18.84 -38.73 12.07
C ARG A 2 -18.20 -37.53 11.37
N GLY A 3 -17.12 -37.87 10.67
CA GLY A 3 -16.21 -36.95 9.99
C GLY A 3 -16.91 -36.04 8.98
N GLY A 4 -16.59 -34.77 9.10
CA GLY A 4 -16.72 -33.78 8.04
C GLY A 4 -15.39 -33.05 7.98
N THR A 5 -14.79 -33.00 6.80
CA THR A 5 -13.74 -32.04 6.49
C THR A 5 -14.21 -30.65 6.94
N CYS A 6 -13.49 -30.04 7.87
CA CYS A 6 -13.77 -28.69 8.34
C CYS A 6 -13.36 -27.69 7.24
N THR A 7 -14.17 -27.62 6.18
CA THR A 7 -14.16 -26.54 5.18
C THR A 7 -15.32 -25.61 5.43
N SER A 8 -15.62 -25.33 6.70
CA SER A 8 -16.45 -24.20 7.06
C SER A 8 -15.59 -22.95 6.85
N LYS A 9 -15.57 -22.41 5.62
CA LYS A 9 -15.30 -20.98 5.45
C LYS A 9 -16.22 -20.27 6.45
N HIS A 10 -15.67 -19.51 7.39
CA HIS A 10 -16.46 -18.76 8.34
C HIS A 10 -17.14 -17.62 7.59
N VAL A 11 -18.23 -17.94 6.90
CA VAL A 11 -19.02 -16.99 6.12
C VAL A 11 -19.94 -16.28 7.10
N MET A 12 -19.79 -14.96 7.23
CA MET A 12 -20.80 -14.09 7.83
C MET A 12 -22.12 -14.33 7.09
N LYS A 13 -23.18 -14.71 7.82
CA LYS A 13 -24.47 -15.09 7.21
C LYS A 13 -25.57 -14.05 7.39
N ARG A 14 -25.37 -13.08 8.29
CA ARG A 14 -26.39 -12.12 8.72
C ARG A 14 -25.72 -10.82 9.17
N LEU A 15 -26.29 -9.69 8.76
CA LEU A 15 -26.08 -8.37 9.35
C LEU A 15 -27.37 -7.93 10.04
N PHE A 16 -27.25 -7.05 11.02
CA PHE A 16 -28.36 -6.50 11.76
C PHE A 16 -28.27 -4.98 11.76
N THR A 17 -29.38 -4.31 11.45
CA THR A 17 -29.53 -2.87 11.62
C THR A 17 -30.58 -2.57 12.66
N PHE A 18 -30.30 -1.61 13.52
CA PHE A 18 -31.21 -1.15 14.56
C PHE A 18 -31.01 0.35 14.82
N PRO A 19 -32.08 1.11 15.08
CA PRO A 19 -31.97 2.49 15.52
C PRO A 19 -31.34 2.50 16.92
N TYR A 20 -30.26 3.25 17.10
CA TYR A 20 -29.63 3.43 18.41
C TYR A 20 -29.98 4.81 18.97
N GLU A 21 -29.98 4.91 20.29
CA GLU A 21 -30.19 6.16 21.02
C GLU A 21 -28.92 6.46 21.82
N SER A 22 -28.44 7.70 21.79
CA SER A 22 -27.24 8.10 22.53
C SER A 22 -27.46 9.45 23.22
N GLU A 23 -27.70 9.42 24.53
CA GLU A 23 -27.61 10.63 25.36
C GLU A 23 -26.17 10.90 25.83
N GLU A 24 -25.33 9.87 25.98
CA GLU A 24 -23.88 9.95 26.25
C GLU A 24 -23.15 8.74 25.64
N LEU A 25 -22.33 8.97 24.61
CA LEU A 25 -21.56 7.94 23.91
C LEU A 25 -20.31 7.57 24.74
N LYS A 26 -20.23 6.35 25.23
CA LYS A 26 -19.04 5.85 25.95
C LYS A 26 -18.11 5.12 24.99
N CYS A 27 -16.81 5.36 25.09
CA CYS A 27 -15.80 4.68 24.28
C CYS A 27 -14.94 3.77 25.15
N TRP A 28 -14.75 2.54 24.68
CA TRP A 28 -13.96 1.47 25.28
C TRP A 28 -12.83 1.07 24.31
N GLY A 29 -11.70 1.78 24.39
CA GLY A 29 -10.61 1.62 23.43
C GLY A 29 -11.00 2.16 22.05
N GLU A 30 -11.16 1.29 21.05
CA GLU A 30 -11.63 1.63 19.70
C GLU A 30 -13.14 1.32 19.50
N PHE A 31 -13.82 0.85 20.54
CA PHE A 31 -15.23 0.45 20.47
C PHE A 31 -16.13 1.48 21.16
N TYR A 32 -17.25 1.82 20.57
CA TYR A 32 -18.28 2.63 21.19
C TYR A 32 -19.34 1.74 21.85
N GLU A 33 -19.83 2.18 23.00
CA GLU A 33 -20.98 1.57 23.67
C GLU A 33 -22.25 2.22 23.15
N VAL A 34 -23.13 1.39 22.60
CA VAL A 34 -24.44 1.79 22.13
C VAL A 34 -25.49 0.91 22.78
N VAL A 35 -26.57 1.55 23.24
CA VAL A 35 -27.70 0.87 23.87
C VAL A 35 -28.87 0.91 22.91
N TYR A 36 -29.37 -0.27 22.57
CA TYR A 36 -30.63 -0.42 21.84
C TYR A 36 -31.78 -0.52 22.86
N THR A 37 -32.69 0.44 22.83
CA THR A 37 -33.84 0.53 23.77
C THR A 37 -35.16 0.01 23.17
N GLY A 38 -35.16 -0.45 21.91
CA GLY A 38 -36.34 -0.94 21.21
C GLY A 38 -36.68 -2.42 21.42
N GLU A 39 -37.75 -2.91 20.79
CA GLU A 39 -38.12 -4.32 20.85
C GLU A 39 -37.28 -5.15 19.87
N LEU A 40 -36.83 -6.34 20.28
CA LEU A 40 -36.05 -7.26 19.43
C LEU A 40 -36.64 -7.54 18.03
N LYS A 41 -37.97 -7.39 17.87
CA LYS A 41 -38.67 -7.55 16.58
C LYS A 41 -38.36 -6.42 15.58
N ASP A 42 -37.92 -5.26 16.06
CA ASP A 42 -37.59 -4.10 15.23
C ASP A 42 -36.13 -4.13 14.75
N VAL A 43 -35.35 -5.14 15.20
CA VAL A 43 -34.02 -5.42 14.65
C VAL A 43 -34.19 -6.10 13.30
N VAL A 44 -33.73 -5.43 12.24
CA VAL A 44 -33.86 -5.91 10.87
C VAL A 44 -32.65 -6.77 10.50
N ILE A 45 -32.90 -8.01 10.06
CA ILE A 45 -31.86 -8.90 9.52
C ILE A 45 -31.70 -8.61 8.03
N GLN A 46 -30.50 -8.23 7.63
CA GLN A 46 -30.17 -7.94 6.24
C GLN A 46 -29.40 -9.11 5.65
N THR A 47 -30.12 -10.11 5.10
CA THR A 47 -29.49 -11.30 4.52
C THR A 47 -28.88 -11.08 3.13
N GLU A 48 -29.41 -10.13 2.35
CA GLU A 48 -28.96 -9.84 0.98
C GLU A 48 -27.76 -8.89 0.97
N GLU A 49 -27.74 -7.91 1.87
CA GLU A 49 -26.67 -6.91 1.97
C GLU A 49 -25.33 -7.51 2.38
N VAL A 50 -25.31 -8.66 3.06
CA VAL A 50 -24.06 -9.33 3.47
C VAL A 50 -23.14 -9.60 2.28
N GLN A 51 -23.68 -10.09 1.16
CA GLN A 51 -22.83 -10.40 0.00
C GLN A 51 -22.29 -9.14 -0.67
N GLU A 52 -23.13 -8.10 -0.75
CA GLU A 52 -22.75 -6.80 -1.29
C GLU A 52 -21.65 -6.16 -0.45
N LEU A 53 -21.85 -6.05 0.87
CA LEU A 53 -20.87 -5.55 1.83
C LEU A 53 -19.55 -6.33 1.80
N LEU A 54 -19.62 -7.65 1.68
CA LEU A 54 -18.43 -8.49 1.57
C LEU A 54 -17.72 -8.38 0.22
N SER A 55 -18.33 -7.77 -0.79
CA SER A 55 -17.71 -7.51 -2.10
C SER A 55 -16.99 -6.15 -2.16
N LEU A 56 -17.43 -5.16 -1.39
CA LEU A 56 -16.83 -3.82 -1.31
C LEU A 56 -15.40 -3.89 -0.81
N SER A 57 -14.45 -3.07 -1.26
CA SER A 57 -13.13 -2.98 -0.60
C SER A 57 -13.26 -2.33 0.80
N ILE A 58 -12.21 -2.44 1.64
CA ILE A 58 -12.18 -1.68 2.90
C ILE A 58 -12.25 -0.18 2.60
N SER A 59 -11.55 0.29 1.57
CA SER A 59 -11.65 1.66 1.08
C SER A 59 -13.06 2.08 0.70
N ASP A 60 -13.83 1.22 0.03
CA ASP A 60 -15.22 1.53 -0.35
C ASP A 60 -16.13 1.62 0.87
N ILE A 61 -16.00 0.68 1.81
CA ILE A 61 -16.74 0.69 3.09
C ILE A 61 -16.46 1.99 3.87
N LEU A 62 -15.19 2.38 3.94
CA LEU A 62 -14.77 3.61 4.64
C LEU A 62 -15.24 4.87 3.92
N GLN A 63 -15.18 4.90 2.59
CA GLN A 63 -15.67 6.03 1.82
C GLN A 63 -17.19 6.18 1.99
N MET A 64 -17.93 5.07 1.96
CA MET A 64 -19.37 5.07 2.23
C MET A 64 -19.68 5.55 3.65
N SER A 65 -18.90 5.14 4.66
CA SER A 65 -19.11 5.61 6.03
C SER A 65 -18.83 7.10 6.22
N LEU A 66 -17.86 7.66 5.49
CA LEU A 66 -17.61 9.10 5.48
C LEU A 66 -18.69 9.88 4.71
N THR A 67 -19.27 9.28 3.67
CA THR A 67 -20.27 9.96 2.82
C THR A 67 -21.67 9.91 3.45
N ASN A 68 -22.01 8.80 4.11
CA ASN A 68 -23.30 8.55 4.75
C ASN A 68 -23.10 8.16 6.23
N PRO A 69 -22.62 9.06 7.10
CA PRO A 69 -22.30 8.73 8.49
C PRO A 69 -23.52 8.27 9.31
N GLU A 70 -24.73 8.67 8.90
CA GLU A 70 -25.99 8.23 9.50
C GLU A 70 -26.30 6.74 9.22
N GLU A 71 -25.75 6.17 8.15
CA GLU A 71 -25.95 4.78 7.74
C GLU A 71 -24.86 3.83 8.28
N TRP A 72 -23.71 4.37 8.72
CA TRP A 72 -22.53 3.60 9.10
C TRP A 72 -22.05 3.93 10.50
N MET A 73 -22.25 3.00 11.42
CA MET A 73 -21.70 3.11 12.77
C MET A 73 -20.18 2.89 12.76
N PRO A 74 -19.38 3.73 13.44
CA PRO A 74 -17.93 3.53 13.56
C PRO A 74 -17.54 2.12 14.02
N ASP A 75 -18.25 1.54 14.99
CA ASP A 75 -18.03 0.16 15.44
C ASP A 75 -18.39 -0.89 14.41
N GLY A 76 -19.45 -0.64 13.65
CA GLY A 76 -19.86 -1.55 12.58
C GLY A 76 -18.80 -1.61 11.49
N VAL A 77 -18.27 -0.45 11.10
CA VAL A 77 -17.13 -0.33 10.18
C VAL A 77 -15.90 -1.05 10.75
N TYR A 78 -15.57 -0.83 12.02
CA TYR A 78 -14.44 -1.47 12.67
C TYR A 78 -14.60 -3.00 12.75
N ALA A 79 -15.78 -3.49 13.13
CA ALA A 79 -16.11 -4.91 13.18
C ALA A 79 -16.03 -5.58 11.79
N LEU A 80 -16.47 -4.88 10.73
CA LEU A 80 -16.32 -5.34 9.35
C LEU A 80 -14.84 -5.42 8.94
N CYS A 81 -14.04 -4.41 9.29
CA CYS A 81 -12.59 -4.44 9.08
C CYS A 81 -11.95 -5.63 9.77
N LEU A 82 -12.29 -5.88 11.04
CA LEU A 82 -11.82 -7.04 11.81
C LEU A 82 -12.27 -8.37 11.20
N TYR A 83 -13.51 -8.48 10.74
CA TYR A 83 -14.03 -9.69 10.11
C TYR A 83 -13.30 -9.99 8.79
N ARG A 84 -13.08 -8.97 7.95
CA ARG A 84 -12.33 -9.13 6.70
C ARG A 84 -10.88 -9.49 6.96
N GLN A 85 -10.27 -8.86 7.94
CA GLN A 85 -8.93 -9.20 8.38
C GLN A 85 -8.85 -10.66 8.84
N TYR A 86 -9.77 -11.09 9.71
CA TYR A 86 -9.87 -12.47 10.18
C TYR A 86 -9.99 -13.45 9.01
N THR A 87 -10.88 -13.16 8.06
CA THR A 87 -11.11 -14.02 6.89
C THR A 87 -9.83 -14.18 6.07
N ARG A 88 -9.14 -13.07 5.79
CA ARG A 88 -7.88 -13.07 5.03
C ARG A 88 -6.75 -13.79 5.77
N ASP A 89 -6.65 -13.61 7.08
CA ASP A 89 -5.69 -14.32 7.91
C ASP A 89 -5.90 -15.85 7.87
N GLN A 90 -7.14 -16.32 7.81
CA GLN A 90 -7.45 -17.75 7.66
C GLN A 90 -7.09 -18.28 6.26
N GLU A 91 -7.29 -17.48 5.21
CA GLU A 91 -6.87 -17.85 3.85
C GLU A 91 -5.34 -17.94 3.73
N THR A 92 -4.61 -17.00 4.32
CA THR A 92 -3.15 -17.02 4.34
C THR A 92 -2.61 -18.20 5.15
N LYS A 93 -3.23 -18.57 6.29
CA LYS A 93 -2.87 -19.79 7.05
C LYS A 93 -2.96 -21.07 6.22
N SER A 94 -3.94 -21.15 5.32
CA SER A 94 -4.07 -22.29 4.38
C SER A 94 -2.90 -22.35 3.39
N ARG A 95 -2.38 -21.19 2.95
CA ARG A 95 -1.26 -21.08 2.01
C ARG A 95 0.09 -21.47 2.63
N PHE A 96 0.30 -21.22 3.93
CA PHE A 96 1.56 -21.49 4.62
C PHE A 96 1.39 -22.62 5.65
N HIS A 97 1.59 -23.87 5.22
CA HIS A 97 1.48 -25.08 6.04
C HIS A 97 2.51 -25.11 7.20
N SER A 98 2.23 -24.46 8.32
CA SER A 98 2.96 -24.70 9.58
C SER A 98 2.07 -24.57 10.83
N ASN A 99 2.02 -25.70 11.55
CA ASN A 99 1.49 -26.02 12.87
C ASN A 99 0.24 -25.27 13.44
N PRO A 100 -0.90 -25.96 13.58
CA PRO A 100 -2.12 -25.43 14.18
C PRO A 100 -2.21 -25.85 15.65
N THR A 101 -1.77 -25.02 16.61
CA THR A 101 -2.38 -25.03 17.97
C THR A 101 -1.87 -23.91 18.88
N SER A 102 -2.85 -23.23 19.50
CA SER A 102 -2.77 -22.31 20.64
C SER A 102 -2.34 -20.87 20.37
N ARG A 103 -3.33 -19.97 20.54
CA ARG A 103 -3.33 -18.51 20.41
C ARG A 103 -3.45 -17.98 18.97
N TYR A 104 -4.62 -17.43 18.67
CA TYR A 104 -4.80 -16.44 17.63
C TYR A 104 -3.80 -15.29 17.89
N GLN A 105 -2.73 -15.18 17.11
CA GLN A 105 -1.95 -13.94 17.03
C GLN A 105 -2.47 -13.19 15.81
N LEU A 106 -3.15 -12.08 16.07
CA LEU A 106 -3.35 -10.97 15.15
C LEU A 106 -2.03 -10.69 14.40
N ARG A 107 -2.12 -10.25 13.14
CA ARG A 107 -0.99 -9.89 12.24
C ARG A 107 0.31 -9.57 12.99
N LEU A 108 1.41 -10.23 12.62
CA LEU A 108 2.71 -9.94 13.24
C LEU A 108 3.00 -8.44 13.13
N LYS A 109 3.28 -7.80 14.27
CA LYS A 109 3.67 -6.39 14.33
C LYS A 109 4.79 -6.15 13.30
N PRO A 110 4.65 -5.20 12.36
CA PRO A 110 5.70 -4.94 11.39
C PRO A 110 7.03 -4.60 12.08
N LEU A 111 8.13 -5.03 11.47
CA LEU A 111 9.49 -4.59 11.84
C LEU A 111 9.98 -3.46 10.97
N VAL A 112 9.39 -3.31 9.78
CA VAL A 112 9.82 -2.31 8.81
C VAL A 112 8.66 -1.99 7.88
N LEU A 113 8.57 -0.72 7.51
CA LEU A 113 7.67 -0.22 6.49
C LEU A 113 8.49 0.22 5.28
N PHE A 114 8.07 -0.23 4.10
CA PHE A 114 8.62 0.19 2.83
C PHE A 114 7.57 0.98 2.07
N PHE A 115 7.97 2.12 1.50
CA PHE A 115 7.09 2.99 0.73
C PHE A 115 7.69 3.16 -0.66
N ASP A 116 6.90 2.94 -1.70
CA ASP A 116 7.27 3.51 -2.99
C ASP A 116 7.28 5.04 -2.93
N CYS A 117 8.04 5.68 -3.82
CA CYS A 117 8.10 7.13 -3.91
C CYS A 117 7.00 7.66 -4.83
N ASP A 118 7.20 7.55 -6.15
CA ASP A 118 6.30 8.05 -7.18
C ASP A 118 4.93 7.35 -7.11
N ASP A 119 3.85 8.11 -7.27
CA ASP A 119 2.44 7.67 -7.20
C ASP A 119 2.00 6.97 -5.89
N CYS A 120 2.87 6.94 -4.88
CA CYS A 120 2.57 6.36 -3.56
C CYS A 120 2.65 7.40 -2.45
N LEU A 121 3.82 8.04 -2.21
CA LEU A 121 3.97 9.08 -1.17
C LEU A 121 3.31 10.40 -1.56
N TYR A 122 2.88 10.54 -2.80
CA TYR A 122 2.11 11.67 -3.30
C TYR A 122 1.17 11.19 -4.40
N PHE A 123 0.06 11.90 -4.56
CA PHE A 123 -0.87 11.69 -5.66
C PHE A 123 -1.09 13.02 -6.38
N ASP A 124 -0.34 13.23 -7.46
CA ASP A 124 -0.24 14.48 -8.21
C ASP A 124 -1.00 14.41 -9.55
N ASN A 125 -1.94 13.47 -9.67
CA ASN A 125 -2.61 13.10 -10.92
C ASN A 125 -1.62 12.75 -12.05
N TRP A 126 -0.53 12.03 -11.72
CA TRP A 126 0.49 11.54 -12.63
C TRP A 126 1.28 12.66 -13.35
N THR A 127 1.31 13.88 -12.81
CA THR A 127 1.99 15.00 -13.45
C THR A 127 3.51 14.81 -13.47
N ILE A 128 4.10 14.33 -12.37
CA ILE A 128 5.52 13.96 -12.31
C ILE A 128 5.83 12.79 -13.24
N VAL A 129 5.00 11.75 -13.25
CA VAL A 129 5.22 10.60 -14.13
C VAL A 129 5.19 11.02 -15.60
N ASN A 130 4.28 11.91 -15.99
CA ASN A 130 4.26 12.46 -17.35
C ASN A 130 5.53 13.27 -17.65
N ALA A 131 5.97 14.13 -16.73
CA ALA A 131 7.22 14.88 -16.89
C ALA A 131 8.45 13.96 -17.01
N LEU A 132 8.50 12.87 -16.23
CA LEU A 132 9.55 11.85 -16.33
C LEU A 132 9.51 11.12 -17.67
N ILE A 133 8.32 10.76 -18.18
CA ILE A 133 8.18 10.14 -19.50
C ILE A 133 8.70 11.07 -20.60
N GLU A 134 8.33 12.35 -20.56
CA GLU A 134 8.84 13.36 -21.50
C GLU A 134 10.36 13.53 -21.39
N ARG A 135 10.89 13.53 -20.17
CA ARG A 135 12.33 13.65 -19.92
C ARG A 135 13.11 12.44 -20.44
N VAL A 136 12.60 11.23 -20.21
CA VAL A 136 13.16 9.97 -20.75
C VAL A 136 13.22 10.05 -22.28
N GLU A 137 12.14 10.47 -22.92
CA GLU A 137 12.06 10.62 -24.37
C GLU A 137 13.13 11.59 -24.91
N GLN A 138 13.24 12.78 -24.30
CA GLN A 138 14.23 13.79 -24.69
C GLN A 138 15.67 13.28 -24.55
N VAL A 139 16.00 12.64 -23.44
CA VAL A 139 17.34 12.09 -23.19
C VAL A 139 17.67 10.97 -24.17
N CYS A 140 16.70 10.10 -24.47
CA CYS A 140 16.87 9.02 -25.45
C CYS A 140 17.12 9.56 -26.86
N ILE A 141 16.36 10.57 -27.30
CA ILE A 141 16.57 11.23 -28.58
C ILE A 141 17.97 11.86 -28.65
N GLY A 142 18.40 12.54 -27.57
CA GLY A 142 19.75 13.10 -27.46
C GLY A 142 20.87 12.05 -27.55
N ARG A 143 20.56 10.77 -27.31
CA ARG A 143 21.47 9.62 -27.42
C ARG A 143 21.31 8.84 -28.73
N GLY A 144 20.50 9.33 -29.67
CA GLY A 144 20.38 8.80 -31.02
C GLY A 144 19.11 8.00 -31.32
N LEU A 145 18.16 7.90 -30.38
CA LEU A 145 16.85 7.29 -30.67
C LEU A 145 15.97 8.22 -31.51
N LYS A 146 15.06 7.63 -32.28
CA LYS A 146 13.97 8.36 -32.93
C LYS A 146 12.81 8.57 -31.95
N PRO A 147 11.99 9.61 -32.16
CA PRO A 147 10.79 9.81 -31.37
C PRO A 147 9.89 8.57 -31.33
N GLY A 148 9.47 8.16 -30.13
CA GLY A 148 8.64 7.00 -29.84
C GLY A 148 9.43 5.70 -29.57
N GLU A 149 10.72 5.62 -29.91
CA GLU A 149 11.50 4.39 -29.74
C GLU A 149 11.76 4.04 -28.27
N ALA A 150 11.79 5.02 -27.36
CA ALA A 150 11.97 4.75 -25.93
C ALA A 150 10.81 3.91 -25.37
N TYR A 151 9.58 4.16 -25.81
CA TYR A 151 8.42 3.35 -25.41
C TYR A 151 8.46 1.94 -25.99
N GLU A 152 8.97 1.76 -27.22
CA GLU A 152 9.19 0.43 -27.79
C GLU A 152 10.24 -0.34 -27.00
N LEU A 153 11.34 0.30 -26.61
CA LEU A 153 12.34 -0.32 -25.73
C LEU A 153 11.76 -0.72 -24.37
N TYR A 154 10.92 0.12 -23.78
CA TYR A 154 10.22 -0.23 -22.53
C TYR A 154 9.35 -1.49 -22.70
N LYS A 155 8.58 -1.60 -23.79
CA LYS A 155 7.74 -2.78 -24.05
C LYS A 155 8.55 -4.05 -24.29
N GLU A 156 9.65 -3.95 -25.04
CA GLU A 156 10.49 -5.10 -25.41
C GLU A 156 11.35 -5.59 -24.24
N TYR A 157 11.94 -4.66 -23.47
CA TYR A 157 12.97 -4.98 -22.46
C TYR A 157 12.51 -4.77 -21.01
N GLY A 158 11.27 -4.32 -20.79
CA GLY A 158 10.67 -4.04 -19.48
C GLY A 158 11.11 -2.72 -18.85
N THR A 159 12.26 -2.17 -19.26
CA THR A 159 12.72 -0.82 -18.88
C THR A 159 13.45 -0.19 -20.07
N VAL A 160 13.39 1.14 -20.17
CA VAL A 160 14.13 1.86 -21.21
C VAL A 160 15.64 1.69 -21.03
N LEU A 161 16.13 1.69 -19.77
CA LEU A 161 17.56 1.46 -19.47
C LEU A 161 18.06 0.13 -20.04
N LYS A 162 17.36 -0.98 -19.78
CA LYS A 162 17.73 -2.31 -20.30
C LYS A 162 17.73 -2.32 -21.84
N GLY A 163 16.76 -1.65 -22.46
CA GLY A 163 16.70 -1.54 -23.93
C GLY A 163 17.82 -0.68 -24.53
N MET A 164 18.18 0.44 -23.90
CA MET A 164 19.27 1.32 -24.33
C MET A 164 20.60 0.57 -24.35
N ILE A 165 20.87 -0.25 -23.33
CA ILE A 165 22.05 -1.10 -23.26
C ILE A 165 21.98 -2.20 -24.33
N ALA A 166 20.86 -2.92 -24.41
CA ALA A 166 20.71 -4.05 -25.33
C ALA A 166 20.85 -3.66 -26.82
N LYS A 167 20.41 -2.45 -27.20
CA LYS A 167 20.56 -1.93 -28.57
C LYS A 167 21.87 -1.16 -28.80
N GLY A 168 22.74 -1.04 -27.79
CA GLY A 168 24.05 -0.40 -27.91
C GLY A 168 24.04 1.14 -27.88
N TYR A 169 22.95 1.76 -27.43
CA TYR A 169 22.88 3.23 -27.23
C TYR A 169 23.46 3.68 -25.88
N LEU A 170 23.70 2.75 -24.97
CA LEU A 170 24.31 3.00 -23.66
C LEU A 170 25.29 1.88 -23.30
N GLU A 171 26.45 2.23 -22.75
CA GLU A 171 27.41 1.26 -22.26
C GLU A 171 26.89 0.54 -21.01
N ASP A 172 27.21 -0.76 -20.88
CA ASP A 172 26.86 -1.56 -19.71
C ASP A 172 27.86 -1.35 -18.56
N THR A 173 27.99 -0.11 -18.09
CA THR A 173 28.82 0.27 -16.94
C THR A 173 27.98 0.99 -15.89
N ASP A 174 28.35 0.86 -14.62
CA ASP A 174 27.63 1.52 -13.52
C ASP A 174 27.62 3.05 -13.66
N GLN A 175 28.70 3.62 -14.21
CA GLN A 175 28.79 5.05 -14.49
C GLN A 175 27.80 5.46 -15.57
N ALA A 176 27.78 4.78 -16.72
CA ALA A 176 26.87 5.12 -17.82
C ALA A 176 25.39 4.94 -17.42
N LYS A 177 25.06 3.88 -16.67
CA LYS A 177 23.72 3.67 -16.08
C LYS A 177 23.36 4.79 -15.13
N GLY A 178 24.27 5.16 -14.23
CA GLY A 178 24.10 6.25 -13.29
C GLY A 178 23.83 7.58 -13.99
N ASP A 179 24.67 7.96 -14.95
CA ASP A 179 24.55 9.21 -15.70
C ASP A 179 23.25 9.28 -16.51
N TYR A 180 22.86 8.17 -17.14
CA TYR A 180 21.57 8.09 -17.82
C TYR A 180 20.41 8.29 -16.83
N LEU A 181 20.43 7.58 -15.70
CA LEU A 181 19.35 7.66 -14.73
C LEU A 181 19.25 9.05 -14.08
N GLU A 182 20.37 9.69 -13.76
CA GLU A 182 20.38 11.08 -13.28
C GLU A 182 19.76 12.01 -14.31
N ALA A 183 20.14 11.89 -15.58
CA ALA A 183 19.60 12.74 -16.64
C ALA A 183 18.08 12.58 -16.85
N VAL A 184 17.56 11.35 -16.81
CA VAL A 184 16.12 11.11 -17.02
C VAL A 184 15.25 11.49 -15.83
N HIS A 185 15.82 11.57 -14.61
CA HIS A 185 15.10 12.03 -13.43
C HIS A 185 15.32 13.51 -13.12
N ASP A 186 16.13 14.22 -13.91
CA ASP A 186 16.39 15.65 -13.77
C ASP A 186 15.18 16.47 -14.25
N ILE A 187 14.19 16.59 -13.37
CA ILE A 187 12.99 17.41 -13.51
C ILE A 187 12.87 18.40 -12.34
N PRO A 188 12.25 19.58 -12.54
CA PRO A 188 12.14 20.60 -11.49
C PRO A 188 11.06 20.22 -10.46
N ILE A 189 11.39 19.29 -9.54
CA ILE A 189 10.39 18.66 -8.66
C ILE A 189 9.54 19.66 -7.84
N HIS A 190 10.13 20.79 -7.46
CA HIS A 190 9.48 21.80 -6.62
C HIS A 190 8.36 22.56 -7.35
N ASP A 191 8.33 22.48 -8.68
CA ASP A 191 7.22 23.01 -9.48
C ASP A 191 5.99 22.09 -9.45
N TYR A 192 6.18 20.81 -9.08
CA TYR A 192 5.15 19.77 -9.04
C TYR A 192 4.71 19.42 -7.61
N LEU A 193 5.64 19.40 -6.65
CA LEU A 193 5.36 19.01 -5.26
C LEU A 193 5.50 20.19 -4.30
N SER A 194 4.52 20.25 -3.40
CA SER A 194 4.53 21.16 -2.26
C SER A 194 4.56 20.35 -0.96
N THR A 195 4.92 21.02 0.14
CA THR A 195 4.99 20.40 1.45
C THR A 195 3.63 19.85 1.87
N ASP A 196 3.59 18.57 2.27
CA ASP A 196 2.39 17.92 2.76
C ASP A 196 2.45 17.78 4.29
N LEU A 197 1.92 18.78 4.98
CA LEU A 197 1.86 18.80 6.45
C LEU A 197 0.97 17.69 7.01
N LYS A 198 -0.04 17.22 6.25
CA LYS A 198 -0.92 16.13 6.69
C LYS A 198 -0.17 14.81 6.66
N LEU A 199 0.54 14.54 5.57
CA LEU A 199 1.40 13.37 5.44
C LEU A 199 2.52 13.38 6.48
N ARG A 200 3.18 14.52 6.69
CA ARG A 200 4.20 14.65 7.75
C ARG A 200 3.63 14.29 9.12
N LYS A 201 2.48 14.87 9.49
CA LYS A 201 1.82 14.58 10.78
C LYS A 201 1.48 13.10 10.93
N LEU A 202 0.96 12.48 9.85
CA LEU A 202 0.64 11.07 9.81
C LEU A 202 1.87 10.18 10.02
N LEU A 203 2.95 10.41 9.26
CA LEU A 203 4.17 9.60 9.39
C LEU A 203 4.83 9.78 10.76
N CYS A 204 4.69 10.96 11.38
CA CYS A 204 5.15 11.21 12.75
C CYS A 204 4.31 10.51 13.83
N SER A 205 3.02 10.25 13.61
CA SER A 205 2.15 9.57 14.59
C SER A 205 2.30 8.04 14.58
N MET A 206 2.94 7.48 13.54
CA MET A 206 3.28 6.06 13.49
C MET A 206 4.24 5.67 14.61
N ASP A 207 4.21 4.41 15.02
CA ASP A 207 5.12 3.84 16.02
C ASP A 207 6.59 4.09 15.61
N PRO A 208 7.34 4.90 16.38
CA PRO A 208 8.71 5.28 16.05
C PRO A 208 9.69 4.10 16.17
N THR A 209 9.28 2.97 16.76
CA THR A 209 10.09 1.75 16.80
C THR A 209 10.08 0.97 15.49
N ILE A 210 9.21 1.32 14.54
CA ILE A 210 9.12 0.68 13.23
C ILE A 210 9.82 1.59 12.20
N PRO A 211 11.03 1.24 11.72
CA PRO A 211 11.74 2.02 10.71
C PRO A 211 10.97 2.09 9.39
N LYS A 212 11.12 3.23 8.71
CA LYS A 212 10.52 3.55 7.42
C LYS A 212 11.62 3.68 6.37
N TYR A 213 11.49 2.98 5.25
CA TYR A 213 12.38 3.07 4.10
C TYR A 213 11.60 3.47 2.86
N VAL A 214 12.20 4.27 2.00
CA VAL A 214 11.73 4.38 0.62
C VAL A 214 12.30 3.20 -0.17
N PHE A 215 11.46 2.52 -0.94
CA PHE A 215 11.83 1.45 -1.85
C PHE A 215 11.31 1.76 -3.25
N THR A 216 12.16 2.32 -4.09
CA THR A 216 11.78 2.94 -5.37
C THR A 216 12.49 2.30 -6.56
N ALA A 217 11.82 2.29 -7.71
CA ALA A 217 12.44 1.96 -9.00
C ALA A 217 13.21 3.15 -9.61
N GLY A 218 13.07 4.35 -9.05
CA GLY A 218 13.86 5.53 -9.39
C GLY A 218 15.23 5.53 -8.73
N ILE A 219 15.95 6.64 -8.89
CA ILE A 219 17.25 6.88 -8.24
C ILE A 219 17.11 7.61 -6.91
N LYS A 220 18.11 7.42 -6.05
CA LYS A 220 18.16 8.07 -4.74
C LYS A 220 18.04 9.60 -4.81
N SER A 221 18.74 10.26 -5.74
CA SER A 221 18.74 11.72 -5.85
C SER A 221 17.34 12.28 -6.13
N HIS A 222 16.56 11.60 -6.98
CA HIS A 222 15.15 11.93 -7.27
C HIS A 222 14.26 11.76 -6.05
N ALA A 223 14.34 10.60 -5.39
CA ALA A 223 13.57 10.34 -4.18
C ALA A 223 13.89 11.37 -3.08
N GLU A 224 15.16 11.73 -2.88
CA GLU A 224 15.55 12.77 -1.91
C GLU A 224 14.91 14.13 -2.24
N ARG A 225 14.89 14.52 -3.52
CA ARG A 225 14.23 15.76 -3.97
C ARG A 225 12.71 15.72 -3.68
N CYS A 226 12.04 14.61 -3.99
CA CYS A 226 10.61 14.43 -3.69
C CYS A 226 10.32 14.51 -2.17
N LEU A 227 11.07 13.75 -1.36
CA LEU A 227 10.91 13.74 0.09
C LEU A 227 11.19 15.12 0.73
N THR A 228 12.16 15.87 0.17
CA THR A 228 12.47 17.24 0.61
C THR A 228 11.31 18.18 0.29
N ALA A 229 10.77 18.14 -0.93
CA ALA A 229 9.64 18.96 -1.34
C ALA A 229 8.39 18.70 -0.47
N LEU A 230 8.12 17.42 -0.18
CA LEU A 230 7.03 16.99 0.71
C LEU A 230 7.26 17.35 2.19
N GLY A 231 8.51 17.62 2.59
CA GLY A 231 8.88 17.91 3.97
C GLY A 231 8.85 16.68 4.87
N ILE A 232 9.27 15.51 4.37
CA ILE A 232 9.23 14.23 5.10
C ILE A 232 10.55 13.44 5.05
N GLN A 233 11.61 14.00 4.45
CA GLN A 233 12.90 13.30 4.28
C GLN A 233 13.50 12.78 5.59
N ASP A 234 13.39 13.55 6.66
CA ASP A 234 13.90 13.21 8.00
C ASP A 234 13.15 12.06 8.69
N LEU A 235 12.01 11.62 8.13
CA LEU A 235 11.18 10.56 8.69
C LEU A 235 11.55 9.16 8.18
N PHE A 236 12.47 9.07 7.21
CA PHE A 236 12.92 7.82 6.62
C PHE A 236 14.36 7.50 7.03
N VAL A 237 14.61 6.23 7.36
CA VAL A 237 15.94 5.73 7.72
C VAL A 237 16.86 5.69 6.49
N GLY A 238 16.29 5.46 5.31
CA GLY A 238 17.04 5.46 4.06
C GLY A 238 16.18 5.21 2.83
N ILE A 239 16.84 5.27 1.68
CA ILE A 239 16.26 5.01 0.36
C ILE A 239 16.98 3.81 -0.24
N ILE A 240 16.19 2.80 -0.63
CA ILE A 240 16.61 1.63 -1.39
C ILE A 240 16.18 1.91 -2.83
N ASP A 241 17.13 2.36 -3.65
CA ASP A 241 16.90 2.77 -5.02
C ASP A 241 17.29 1.67 -6.02
N VAL A 242 17.05 1.94 -7.31
CA VAL A 242 17.37 0.99 -8.39
C VAL A 242 18.83 0.58 -8.41
N LYS A 243 19.76 1.47 -8.05
CA LYS A 243 21.19 1.15 -7.99
C LYS A 243 21.52 0.23 -6.81
N ALA A 244 20.93 0.47 -5.63
CA ALA A 244 21.08 -0.40 -4.48
C ALA A 244 20.63 -1.84 -4.78
N CYS A 245 19.60 -2.00 -5.63
CA CYS A 245 19.08 -3.27 -6.10
C CYS A 245 19.83 -3.87 -7.30
N GLY A 246 20.98 -3.32 -7.70
CA GLY A 246 21.76 -3.83 -8.83
C GLY A 246 21.06 -3.65 -10.19
N TYR A 247 20.26 -2.59 -10.33
CA TYR A 247 19.44 -2.28 -11.51
C TYR A 247 18.33 -3.29 -11.81
N GLU A 248 17.96 -4.10 -10.82
CA GLU A 248 16.77 -4.95 -10.90
C GLU A 248 15.50 -4.19 -10.54
N SER A 249 14.42 -4.51 -11.25
CA SER A 249 13.11 -3.93 -11.01
C SER A 249 12.44 -4.53 -9.77
N LYS A 250 11.53 -3.77 -9.16
CA LYS A 250 10.76 -4.18 -7.98
C LYS A 250 9.77 -5.32 -8.23
N ASN A 251 9.67 -5.84 -9.46
CA ASN A 251 8.97 -7.10 -9.74
C ASN A 251 9.91 -8.33 -9.69
N SER A 252 11.14 -8.16 -9.20
CA SER A 252 12.13 -9.23 -9.03
C SER A 252 12.30 -9.62 -7.57
N ARG A 253 12.53 -10.91 -7.30
CA ARG A 253 12.84 -11.41 -5.95
C ARG A 253 14.14 -10.79 -5.40
N ALA A 254 15.11 -10.51 -6.27
CA ALA A 254 16.40 -9.94 -5.92
C ALA A 254 16.28 -8.53 -5.30
N ALA A 255 15.36 -7.70 -5.81
CA ALA A 255 15.09 -6.39 -5.25
C ALA A 255 14.55 -6.47 -3.82
N PHE A 256 13.58 -7.35 -3.56
CA PHE A 256 13.04 -7.58 -2.20
C PHE A 256 14.08 -8.18 -1.25
N GLN A 257 14.90 -9.14 -1.70
CA GLN A 257 16.00 -9.69 -0.91
C GLN A 257 17.01 -8.62 -0.52
N THR A 258 17.31 -7.70 -1.44
CA THR A 258 18.17 -6.54 -1.16
C THR A 258 17.53 -5.64 -0.12
N ALA A 259 16.24 -5.32 -0.27
CA ALA A 259 15.53 -4.48 0.69
C ALA A 259 15.54 -5.11 2.10
N MET A 260 15.29 -6.42 2.21
CA MET A 260 15.36 -7.14 3.49
C MET A 260 16.75 -7.09 4.13
N ARG A 261 17.80 -7.27 3.32
CA ARG A 261 19.19 -7.20 3.77
C ARG A 261 19.55 -5.80 4.26
N VAL A 262 19.15 -4.75 3.54
CA VAL A 262 19.43 -3.35 3.91
C VAL A 262 18.69 -2.97 5.21
N SER A 263 17.45 -3.42 5.38
CA SER A 263 16.67 -3.14 6.59
C SER A 263 16.91 -4.13 7.73
N SER A 264 17.83 -5.09 7.57
CA SER A 264 18.15 -6.13 8.56
C SER A 264 16.93 -6.90 9.08
N VAL A 265 15.96 -7.19 8.20
CA VAL A 265 14.76 -7.97 8.54
C VAL A 265 14.88 -9.38 7.96
N GLU A 266 14.69 -10.40 8.78
CA GLU A 266 14.78 -11.80 8.36
C GLU A 266 13.41 -12.41 8.04
N ASP A 267 12.37 -12.00 8.77
CA ASP A 267 11.01 -12.53 8.59
C ASP A 267 10.24 -11.66 7.58
N PRO A 268 9.99 -12.14 6.34
CA PRO A 268 9.29 -11.36 5.31
C PRO A 268 7.86 -10.98 5.72
N ARG A 269 7.23 -11.77 6.61
CA ARG A 269 5.87 -11.51 7.09
C ARG A 269 5.78 -10.26 7.97
N ARG A 270 6.93 -9.72 8.40
CA ARG A 270 7.04 -8.48 9.20
C ARG A 270 7.41 -7.27 8.34
N CYS A 271 7.48 -7.41 7.02
CA CYS A 271 7.64 -6.33 6.06
C CYS A 271 6.28 -5.88 5.53
N VAL A 272 5.95 -4.60 5.69
CA VAL A 272 4.78 -3.99 5.03
C VAL A 272 5.27 -3.09 3.90
N PHE A 273 4.63 -3.17 2.75
CA PHE A 273 5.04 -2.43 1.56
C PHE A 273 3.87 -1.72 0.90
N PHE A 274 3.97 -0.40 0.80
CA PHE A 274 2.99 0.47 0.15
C PHE A 274 3.49 0.79 -1.27
N ASP A 275 2.72 0.42 -2.29
CA ASP A 275 3.10 0.57 -3.71
C ASP A 275 1.83 0.66 -4.57
N ASP A 276 1.88 1.41 -5.67
CA ASP A 276 0.77 1.55 -6.64
C ASP A 276 0.78 0.44 -7.71
N CYS A 277 1.92 -0.22 -7.90
CA CYS A 277 2.14 -1.18 -8.97
C CYS A 277 1.77 -2.61 -8.55
N VAL A 278 0.68 -3.11 -9.13
CA VAL A 278 0.19 -4.49 -8.99
C VAL A 278 1.29 -5.55 -9.23
N LYS A 279 2.24 -5.31 -10.14
CA LYS A 279 3.35 -6.27 -10.41
C LYS A 279 4.33 -6.34 -9.24
N ASN A 280 4.61 -5.22 -8.59
CA ASN A 280 5.48 -5.18 -7.41
C ASN A 280 4.77 -5.86 -6.23
N LEU A 281 3.47 -5.58 -6.04
CA LEU A 281 2.65 -6.18 -4.98
C LEU A 281 2.50 -7.70 -5.13
N LYS A 282 2.37 -8.20 -6.38
CA LYS A 282 2.43 -9.63 -6.66
C LYS A 282 3.74 -10.26 -6.18
N THR A 283 4.86 -9.62 -6.50
CA THR A 283 6.19 -10.10 -6.08
C THR A 283 6.36 -10.00 -4.57
N ALA A 284 5.81 -8.96 -3.92
CA ALA A 284 5.78 -8.84 -2.48
C ALA A 284 5.04 -10.03 -1.84
N ASN A 285 3.85 -10.35 -2.33
CA ASN A 285 3.08 -11.51 -1.88
C ASN A 285 3.84 -12.84 -2.08
N GLU A 286 4.48 -13.04 -3.24
CA GLU A 286 5.32 -14.21 -3.53
C GLU A 286 6.58 -14.31 -2.63
N MET A 287 7.04 -13.18 -2.09
CA MET A 287 8.13 -13.08 -1.12
C MET A 287 7.64 -13.22 0.33
N GLY A 288 6.33 -13.25 0.56
CA GLY A 288 5.71 -13.28 1.89
C GLY A 288 5.63 -11.91 2.58
N TRP A 289 5.88 -10.83 1.85
CA TRP A 289 5.68 -9.47 2.32
C TRP A 289 4.19 -9.10 2.31
N ARG A 290 3.84 -8.16 3.18
CA ARG A 290 2.48 -7.61 3.32
C ARG A 290 2.33 -6.39 2.39
N GLY A 291 1.96 -6.62 1.15
CA GLY A 291 1.82 -5.57 0.12
C GLY A 291 0.46 -4.85 0.19
N ILE A 292 0.47 -3.52 0.17
CA ILE A 292 -0.70 -2.64 0.25
C ILE A 292 -0.79 -1.83 -1.03
N LEU A 293 -1.91 -1.95 -1.74
CA LEU A 293 -2.16 -1.16 -2.93
C LEU A 293 -2.49 0.28 -2.54
N VAL A 294 -1.69 1.23 -3.03
CA VAL A 294 -1.96 2.67 -2.87
C VAL A 294 -2.40 3.24 -4.21
N GLY A 295 -3.51 3.98 -4.24
CA GLY A 295 -4.01 4.56 -5.49
C GLY A 295 -4.78 3.55 -6.32
N ARG A 296 -6.10 3.50 -6.12
CA ARG A 296 -6.99 2.54 -6.80
C ARG A 296 -7.44 2.99 -8.19
N LYS A 297 -6.87 4.05 -8.75
CA LYS A 297 -7.31 4.63 -10.02
C LYS A 297 -6.30 4.34 -11.13
N ASN A 298 -6.77 3.76 -12.23
CA ASN A 298 -5.92 3.52 -13.39
C ASN A 298 -5.62 4.83 -14.13
N ARG A 299 -4.33 5.12 -14.31
CA ARG A 299 -3.87 6.34 -15.00
C ARG A 299 -4.38 6.50 -16.43
N TYR A 300 -4.62 5.40 -17.15
CA TYR A 300 -5.02 5.43 -18.56
C TYR A 300 -6.52 5.32 -18.78
N THR A 301 -7.18 4.46 -18.01
CA THR A 301 -8.60 4.18 -18.20
C THR A 301 -9.49 4.94 -17.21
N GLY A 302 -8.92 5.47 -16.13
CA GLY A 302 -9.66 6.04 -15.00
C GLY A 302 -10.45 5.01 -14.19
N GLY A 303 -10.43 3.73 -14.58
CA GLY A 303 -11.13 2.64 -13.91
C GLY A 303 -10.48 2.25 -12.59
N VAL A 304 -11.18 1.42 -11.82
CA VAL A 304 -10.72 0.92 -10.53
C VAL A 304 -9.67 -0.18 -10.73
N ILE A 305 -8.53 -0.05 -10.06
CA ILE A 305 -7.49 -1.08 -9.96
C ILE A 305 -7.86 -2.00 -8.80
N VAL A 306 -7.82 -3.30 -9.06
CA VAL A 306 -7.96 -4.34 -8.03
C VAL A 306 -6.69 -5.19 -8.05
N CYS A 307 -6.15 -5.50 -6.87
CA CYS A 307 -4.97 -6.35 -6.69
C CYS A 307 -5.29 -7.48 -5.71
N GLU A 308 -5.47 -8.70 -6.22
CA GLU A 308 -5.74 -9.88 -5.38
C GLU A 308 -4.55 -10.22 -4.46
N ASP A 309 -3.33 -9.90 -4.92
CA ASP A 309 -2.08 -10.12 -4.18
C ASP A 309 -1.88 -9.12 -3.04
N ALA A 310 -2.53 -7.95 -3.07
CA ALA A 310 -2.42 -6.95 -2.02
C ALA A 310 -3.24 -7.36 -0.79
N GLU A 311 -2.64 -7.27 0.39
CA GLU A 311 -3.30 -7.53 1.68
C GLU A 311 -4.51 -6.62 1.89
N ASN A 312 -4.35 -5.34 1.58
CA ASN A 312 -5.38 -4.31 1.60
C ASN A 312 -5.09 -3.26 0.52
N ASP A 313 -6.05 -2.40 0.29
CA ASP A 313 -5.99 -1.30 -0.66
C ASP A 313 -6.49 0.01 -0.05
N ILE A 314 -5.81 1.11 -0.38
CA ILE A 314 -6.12 2.48 0.05
C ILE A 314 -6.18 3.42 -1.14
N ASN A 315 -7.04 4.44 -1.07
CA ASN A 315 -7.17 5.43 -2.14
C ASN A 315 -5.94 6.34 -2.21
N CYS A 316 -5.40 6.74 -1.06
CA CYS A 316 -4.16 7.48 -0.96
C CYS A 316 -3.39 7.10 0.31
N ILE A 317 -2.14 7.51 0.40
CA ILE A 317 -1.28 7.18 1.54
C ILE A 317 -1.78 7.76 2.87
N HIS A 318 -2.63 8.79 2.84
CA HIS A 318 -3.23 9.38 4.04
C HIS A 318 -4.23 8.44 4.73
N ASP A 319 -4.70 7.41 4.04
CA ASP A 319 -5.71 6.47 4.53
C ASP A 319 -5.10 5.28 5.30
N ILE A 320 -3.77 5.24 5.50
CA ILE A 320 -3.11 4.18 6.28
C ILE A 320 -3.75 3.93 7.66
N PRO A 321 -4.16 4.94 8.46
CA PRO A 321 -4.80 4.71 9.75
C PRO A 321 -6.06 3.84 9.67
N LEU A 322 -6.73 3.85 8.53
CA LEU A 322 -7.99 3.14 8.35
C LEU A 322 -7.79 1.64 8.16
N VAL A 323 -6.67 1.23 7.58
CA VAL A 323 -6.35 -0.17 7.26
C VAL A 323 -5.33 -0.79 8.22
N PHE A 324 -4.53 0.06 8.88
CA PHE A 324 -3.45 -0.31 9.79
C PHE A 324 -3.43 0.55 11.06
N PRO A 325 -4.52 0.58 11.86
CA PRO A 325 -4.51 1.30 13.14
C PRO A 325 -3.40 0.83 14.08
N GLU A 326 -2.97 -0.44 13.98
CA GLU A 326 -1.88 -0.99 14.78
C GLU A 326 -0.49 -0.39 14.49
N LEU A 327 -0.33 0.35 13.39
CA LEU A 327 0.91 1.08 13.10
C LEU A 327 1.04 2.37 13.90
N PHE A 328 -0.03 2.82 14.54
CA PHE A 328 -0.07 4.04 15.31
C PHE A 328 -0.05 3.71 16.80
N LYS A 329 0.60 4.54 17.60
CA LYS A 329 0.52 4.39 19.06
C LYS A 329 -0.95 4.54 19.45
N GLN A 330 -1.50 3.57 20.17
CA GLN A 330 -2.76 3.78 20.87
C GLN A 330 -2.54 4.92 21.86
N HIS A 331 -3.37 5.97 21.78
CA HIS A 331 -3.47 6.93 22.87
C HIS A 331 -3.97 6.16 24.09
N THR A 332 -3.08 5.87 25.04
CA THR A 332 -3.53 5.62 26.41
C THR A 332 -4.19 6.91 26.87
N MET A 333 -5.48 6.86 27.19
CA MET A 333 -6.29 7.98 27.70
C MET A 333 -5.84 8.39 29.11
N ASP A 334 -4.58 8.81 29.25
CA ASP A 334 -3.97 9.32 30.48
C ASP A 334 -3.11 10.57 30.22
N GLU A 335 -3.41 11.36 29.17
CA GLU A 335 -2.86 12.72 28.97
C GLU A 335 -3.94 13.76 28.66
#